data_AF-A0A847I3T9-F1
#
_entry.id   AF-A0A847I3T9-F1
#
_cell.length_a   1.000
_cell.length_b   1.000
_cell.length_c   1.000
_cell.angle_alpha   90.00
_cell.angle_beta   90.00
_cell.angle_gamma   90.00
#
_symmetry.space_group_name_H-M   'P 1'
#
loop_
_entity.id
_entity.type
_entity.pdbx_description
1 polymer ?
#
loop_
_entity_poly.entity_id
_entity_poly.type
_entity_poly.pdbx_seq_one_letter_code
_entity_poly.pdbx_strand_id
1 'polypeptide(L)'
;MTANAPTYRCARCGACCTHLFVYATPEDVLREPRIAERSIRADREGNSSLMQTQWWLARGSPCPFLTNHGCAIYPTRPHDCVAFMPGSAQCTEARETANLPPLEPLPALAERTLADEICAAALQQQGRAAASAR
;
A
#
# COMPACT_ATOMS: atom_id res chain seq x y z
N MET A 1 -14.95 -3.54 24.47
CA MET A 1 -13.66 -3.63 23.77
C MET A 1 -13.93 -4.11 22.36
N THR A 2 -14.13 -3.22 21.41
CA THR A 2 -14.32 -3.61 20.00
C THR A 2 -12.97 -4.07 19.46
N ALA A 3 -12.85 -5.33 19.08
CA ALA A 3 -11.66 -5.82 18.41
C ALA A 3 -11.39 -4.97 17.16
N ASN A 4 -10.18 -4.44 17.04
CA ASN A 4 -9.80 -3.64 15.87
C ASN A 4 -9.80 -4.54 14.63
N ALA A 5 -10.21 -4.01 13.48
CA ALA A 5 -10.23 -4.79 12.24
C ALA A 5 -8.80 -5.24 11.86
N PRO A 6 -8.63 -6.45 11.31
CA PRO A 6 -7.31 -6.92 10.89
C PRO A 6 -6.72 -5.98 9.83
N THR A 7 -5.41 -5.70 9.95
CA THR A 7 -4.66 -4.90 8.97
C THR A 7 -3.87 -5.82 8.03
N TYR A 8 -3.66 -5.37 6.80
CA TYR A 8 -3.01 -6.19 5.77
C TYR A 8 -1.91 -5.40 5.05
N ARG A 9 -0.94 -6.12 4.49
CA ARG A 9 0.10 -5.56 3.61
C ARG A 9 -0.17 -5.91 2.16
N CYS A 10 0.18 -4.99 1.25
CA CYS A 10 0.19 -5.30 -0.18
C CYS A 10 1.16 -6.47 -0.46
N ALA A 11 0.63 -7.59 -0.96
CA ALA A 11 1.42 -8.76 -1.32
C ALA A 11 2.16 -8.63 -2.66
N ARG A 12 2.16 -7.44 -3.29
CA ARG A 12 2.76 -7.19 -4.62
C ARG A 12 2.29 -8.14 -5.73
N CYS A 13 1.08 -8.70 -5.57
CA CYS A 13 0.54 -9.75 -6.42
C CYS A 13 0.04 -9.31 -7.81
N GLY A 14 -0.09 -8.00 -8.05
CA GLY A 14 -0.56 -7.48 -9.35
C GLY A 14 -2.06 -7.59 -9.61
N ALA A 15 -2.86 -8.16 -8.69
CA ALA A 15 -4.31 -8.30 -8.89
C ALA A 15 -5.02 -6.96 -9.19
N CYS A 16 -4.74 -5.92 -8.41
CA CYS A 16 -5.28 -4.59 -8.67
C CYS A 16 -4.77 -3.99 -9.98
N CYS A 17 -3.55 -4.33 -10.39
CA CYS A 17 -2.94 -3.85 -11.63
C CYS A 17 -3.60 -4.43 -12.89
N THR A 18 -4.32 -5.55 -12.77
CA THR A 18 -5.03 -6.20 -13.89
C THR A 18 -6.54 -6.01 -13.85
N HIS A 19 -7.12 -5.72 -12.68
CA HIS A 19 -8.59 -5.71 -12.50
C HIS A 19 -9.21 -4.33 -12.23
N LEU A 20 -8.44 -3.37 -11.72
CA LEU A 20 -9.00 -2.07 -11.32
C LEU A 20 -8.76 -0.99 -12.37
N PHE A 21 -9.63 0.01 -12.36
CA PHE A 21 -9.39 1.27 -13.05
C PHE A 21 -8.50 2.14 -12.18
N VAL A 22 -7.31 2.48 -12.68
CA VAL A 22 -6.33 3.28 -11.94
C VAL A 22 -5.85 4.41 -12.80
N TYR A 23 -5.90 5.62 -12.25
CA TYR A 23 -5.32 6.81 -12.86
C TYR A 23 -4.10 7.30 -12.06
N ALA A 24 -3.29 8.12 -12.72
CA ALA A 24 -2.21 8.88 -12.12
C ALA A 24 -2.44 10.37 -12.42
N THR A 25 -2.06 11.22 -11.46
CA THR A 25 -2.18 12.68 -11.55
C THR A 25 -0.88 13.30 -12.09
N PRO A 26 -0.86 14.62 -12.37
CA PRO A 26 0.36 15.31 -12.77
C PRO A 26 1.46 15.21 -11.71
N GLU A 27 1.12 15.22 -10.42
CA GLU A 27 2.07 15.07 -9.32
C GLU A 27 2.71 13.68 -9.31
N ASP A 28 1.95 12.64 -9.68
CA ASP A 28 2.49 11.30 -9.85
C ASP A 28 3.47 11.22 -11.01
N VAL A 29 3.19 11.92 -12.12
CA VAL A 29 4.10 12.02 -13.27
C VAL A 29 5.38 12.78 -12.91
N LEU A 30 5.29 13.86 -12.13
CA LEU A 30 6.47 14.58 -11.65
C LEU A 30 7.37 13.68 -10.77
N ARG A 31 6.77 12.81 -9.95
CA ARG A 31 7.49 11.84 -9.11
C ARG A 31 8.01 10.64 -9.90
N GLU A 32 7.30 10.21 -10.93
CA GLU A 32 7.61 9.05 -11.76
C GLU A 32 7.34 9.37 -13.25
N PRO A 33 8.31 9.98 -13.95
CA PRO A 33 8.14 10.44 -15.34
C PRO A 33 7.78 9.33 -16.33
N ARG A 34 8.16 8.08 -16.04
CA ARG A 34 7.80 6.92 -16.87
C ARG A 34 6.29 6.75 -17.02
N ILE A 35 5.48 7.30 -16.11
CA ILE A 35 4.01 7.29 -16.21
C ILE A 35 3.57 7.98 -17.51
N ALA A 36 4.10 9.16 -17.81
CA ALA A 36 3.74 9.90 -19.02
C ALA A 36 4.22 9.19 -20.30
N GLU A 37 5.34 8.48 -20.23
CA GLU A 37 5.93 7.76 -21.36
C GLU A 37 5.15 6.47 -21.71
N ARG A 38 4.67 5.75 -20.69
CA ARG A 38 4.19 4.36 -20.84
C ARG A 38 2.68 4.21 -20.68
N SER A 39 1.98 5.26 -20.26
CA SER A 39 0.56 5.22 -19.91
C SER A 39 -0.27 6.08 -20.86
N ILE A 40 -1.58 5.83 -20.92
CA ILE A 40 -2.46 6.52 -21.85
C ILE A 40 -3.00 7.77 -21.19
N ARG A 41 -2.73 8.94 -21.78
CA ARG A 41 -3.32 10.20 -21.33
C ARG A 41 -4.86 10.12 -21.44
N ALA A 42 -5.56 10.52 -20.39
CA ALA A 42 -7.01 10.38 -20.29
C ALA A 42 -7.76 11.35 -21.20
N ASP A 43 -7.24 12.56 -21.37
CA ASP A 43 -7.73 13.58 -22.31
C ASP A 43 -7.05 13.41 -23.67
N ARG A 44 -7.69 12.62 -24.55
CA ARG A 44 -7.14 12.34 -25.88
C ARG A 44 -6.91 13.59 -26.74
N GLU A 45 -7.69 14.63 -26.52
CA GLU A 45 -7.65 15.88 -27.29
C GLU A 45 -6.62 16.88 -26.75
N GLY A 46 -6.06 16.61 -25.57
CA GLY A 46 -5.05 17.49 -24.94
C GLY A 46 -5.59 18.81 -24.41
N ASN A 47 -6.92 18.97 -24.36
CA ASN A 47 -7.60 20.21 -23.99
C ASN A 47 -7.69 20.44 -22.47
N SER A 48 -7.35 19.46 -21.65
CA SER A 48 -7.38 19.62 -20.20
C SER A 48 -6.25 20.55 -19.75
N SER A 49 -6.55 21.35 -18.71
CA SER A 49 -5.47 22.06 -18.01
C SER A 49 -4.50 21.07 -17.39
N LEU A 50 -3.27 21.51 -17.11
CA LEU A 50 -2.25 20.65 -16.50
C LEU A 50 -2.78 19.96 -15.23
N MET A 51 -3.49 20.69 -14.36
CA MET A 51 -4.04 20.17 -13.10
C MET A 51 -5.19 19.17 -13.28
N GLN A 52 -5.84 19.15 -14.45
CA GLN A 52 -6.91 18.21 -14.78
C GLN A 52 -6.44 17.04 -15.63
N THR A 53 -5.17 17.05 -16.05
CA THR A 53 -4.60 15.98 -16.88
C THR A 53 -4.41 14.73 -16.03
N GLN A 54 -4.84 13.59 -16.55
CA GLN A 54 -4.67 12.29 -15.89
C GLN A 54 -4.11 11.27 -16.87
N TRP A 55 -3.51 10.20 -16.35
CA TRP A 55 -3.01 9.07 -17.13
C TRP A 55 -3.66 7.79 -16.65
N TRP A 56 -4.28 7.05 -17.57
CA TRP A 56 -4.77 5.70 -17.32
C TRP A 56 -3.60 4.74 -17.19
N LEU A 57 -3.45 4.16 -16.01
CA LEU A 57 -2.51 3.09 -15.77
C LEU A 57 -3.14 1.73 -16.08
N ALA A 58 -4.32 1.47 -15.52
CA ALA A 58 -5.07 0.25 -15.79
C ALA A 58 -6.49 0.63 -16.23
N ARG A 59 -6.90 0.13 -17.40
CA ARG A 59 -8.23 0.38 -18.00
C ARG A 59 -8.60 -0.75 -18.96
N GLY A 60 -9.13 -1.85 -18.43
CA GLY A 60 -9.41 -3.06 -19.22
C GLY A 60 -8.18 -3.75 -19.82
N SER A 61 -6.98 -3.23 -19.52
CA SER A 61 -5.68 -3.79 -19.84
C SER A 61 -4.78 -3.68 -18.61
N PRO A 62 -3.82 -4.60 -18.43
CA PRO A 62 -2.89 -4.56 -17.31
C PRO A 62 -2.08 -3.27 -17.25
N CYS A 63 -1.81 -2.80 -16.03
CA CYS A 63 -0.92 -1.68 -15.78
C CYS A 63 0.43 -1.86 -16.48
N PRO A 64 0.95 -0.85 -17.21
CA PRO A 64 2.22 -0.97 -17.93
C PRO A 64 3.43 -1.22 -17.01
N PHE A 65 3.29 -0.93 -15.72
CA PHE A 65 4.33 -1.16 -14.72
C PHE A 65 4.23 -2.53 -14.02
N LEU A 66 3.25 -3.35 -14.38
CA LEU A 66 3.19 -4.73 -13.90
C LEU A 66 4.27 -5.57 -14.58
N THR A 67 5.02 -6.30 -13.79
CA THR A 67 6.05 -7.26 -14.23
C THR A 67 5.79 -8.61 -13.57
N ASN A 68 6.52 -9.65 -14.00
CA ASN A 68 6.50 -10.98 -13.37
C ASN A 68 6.92 -10.94 -11.88
N HIS A 69 7.62 -9.89 -11.45
CA HIS A 69 8.11 -9.73 -10.08
C HIS A 69 7.36 -8.61 -9.31
N GLY A 70 6.19 -8.19 -9.79
CA GLY A 70 5.38 -7.13 -9.18
C GLY A 70 5.51 -5.78 -9.88
N CYS A 71 5.32 -4.68 -9.14
CA CYS A 71 5.28 -3.34 -9.71
C CYS A 71 6.69 -2.75 -9.92
N ALA A 72 7.04 -2.40 -11.16
CA ALA A 72 8.32 -1.78 -11.53
C ALA A 72 8.53 -0.37 -10.93
N ILE A 73 7.46 0.28 -10.49
CA ILE A 73 7.50 1.62 -9.85
C ILE A 73 7.06 1.55 -8.39
N TYR A 74 7.18 0.39 -7.72
CA TYR A 74 6.64 0.19 -6.37
C TYR A 74 6.96 1.33 -5.37
N PRO A 75 8.21 1.86 -5.29
CA PRO A 75 8.57 2.95 -4.38
C PRO A 75 7.93 4.30 -4.73
N THR A 76 7.67 4.54 -6.01
CA THR A 76 7.17 5.82 -6.56
C THR A 76 5.72 5.72 -7.02
N ARG A 77 5.01 4.64 -6.64
CA ARG A 77 3.63 4.36 -7.07
C ARG A 77 2.72 5.59 -6.94
N PRO A 78 1.75 5.76 -7.86
CA PRO A 78 0.75 6.82 -7.82
C PRO A 78 0.04 6.92 -6.46
N HIS A 79 -0.49 8.10 -6.15
CA HIS A 79 -1.20 8.33 -4.89
C HIS A 79 -2.33 7.32 -4.68
N ASP A 80 -3.15 7.07 -5.71
CA ASP A 80 -4.23 6.07 -5.69
C ASP A 80 -3.73 4.66 -5.35
N CYS A 81 -2.58 4.27 -5.92
CA CYS A 81 -1.97 2.96 -5.64
C CYS A 81 -1.46 2.83 -4.20
N VAL A 82 -1.09 3.93 -3.56
CA VAL A 82 -0.60 3.97 -2.18
C VAL A 82 -1.77 4.04 -1.20
N ALA A 83 -2.80 4.83 -1.52
CA ALA A 83 -4.01 4.96 -0.74
C ALA A 83 -4.91 3.71 -0.77
N PHE A 84 -4.77 2.87 -1.80
CA PHE A 84 -5.50 1.61 -1.92
C PHE A 84 -5.20 0.66 -0.76
N MET A 85 -6.19 0.43 0.11
CA MET A 85 -6.04 -0.40 1.30
C MET A 85 -5.98 -1.90 0.95
N PRO A 86 -4.87 -2.58 1.26
CA PRO A 86 -4.81 -4.05 1.15
C PRO A 86 -5.85 -4.69 2.07
N GLY A 87 -6.54 -5.72 1.58
CA GLY A 87 -7.61 -6.40 2.32
C GLY A 87 -8.96 -5.67 2.35
N SER A 88 -9.07 -4.52 1.66
CA SER A 88 -10.38 -3.94 1.35
C SER A 88 -11.23 -4.89 0.49
N ALA A 89 -12.55 -4.67 0.45
CA ALA A 89 -13.46 -5.48 -0.38
C ALA A 89 -13.00 -5.56 -1.85
N GLN A 90 -12.62 -4.43 -2.45
CA GLN A 90 -12.08 -4.38 -3.80
C GLN A 90 -10.75 -5.15 -3.95
N CYS A 91 -9.90 -5.16 -2.92
CA CYS A 91 -8.67 -5.95 -2.95
C CYS A 91 -8.98 -7.44 -2.92
N THR A 92 -9.94 -7.87 -2.09
CA THR A 92 -10.36 -9.26 -1.98
C THR A 92 -10.97 -9.74 -3.29
N GLU A 93 -11.91 -8.99 -3.85
CA GLU A 93 -12.55 -9.31 -5.14
C GLU A 93 -11.53 -9.41 -6.29
N ALA A 94 -10.59 -8.47 -6.39
CA ALA A 94 -9.54 -8.52 -7.41
C ALA A 94 -8.64 -9.75 -7.25
N ARG A 95 -8.35 -10.19 -6.01
CA ARG A 95 -7.56 -11.40 -5.74
C ARG A 95 -8.33 -12.67 -6.08
N GLU A 96 -9.61 -12.73 -5.73
CA GLU A 96 -10.50 -13.84 -6.08
C GLU A 96 -10.60 -14.02 -7.60
N THR A 97 -10.81 -12.92 -8.33
CA THR A 97 -10.84 -12.93 -9.81
C THR A 97 -9.51 -13.42 -10.40
N ALA A 98 -8.39 -13.10 -9.75
CA ALA A 98 -7.06 -13.57 -10.12
C ALA A 98 -6.72 -14.99 -9.61
N ASN A 99 -7.65 -15.69 -8.96
CA ASN A 99 -7.43 -16.99 -8.30
C ASN A 99 -6.25 -16.98 -7.30
N LEU A 100 -6.08 -15.88 -6.58
CA LEU A 100 -5.07 -15.73 -5.53
C LEU A 100 -5.65 -16.06 -4.15
N PRO A 101 -4.86 -16.61 -3.22
CA PRO A 101 -5.33 -16.86 -1.86
C PRO A 101 -5.71 -15.55 -1.15
N PRO A 102 -6.50 -15.59 -0.07
CA PRO A 102 -6.71 -14.44 0.80
C PRO A 102 -5.39 -13.85 1.33
N LEU A 103 -5.41 -12.58 1.75
CA LEU A 103 -4.24 -12.00 2.43
C LEU A 103 -4.17 -12.52 3.87
N GLU A 104 -2.96 -12.80 4.32
CA GLU A 104 -2.72 -13.07 5.73
C GLU A 104 -2.77 -11.74 6.53
N PRO A 105 -3.51 -11.70 7.65
CA PRO A 105 -3.54 -10.53 8.49
C PRO A 105 -2.16 -10.30 9.10
N LEU A 106 -1.75 -9.03 9.17
CA LEU A 106 -0.57 -8.67 9.95
C LEU A 106 -0.83 -9.03 11.41
N PRO A 107 0.23 -9.42 12.15
CA PRO A 107 0.11 -9.59 13.59
C PRO A 107 -0.50 -8.32 14.16
N ALA A 108 -1.53 -8.47 15.01
CA ALA A 108 -1.98 -7.34 15.80
C ALA A 108 -0.73 -6.80 16.49
N LEU A 109 -0.37 -5.55 16.18
CA LEU A 109 0.63 -4.87 16.98
C LEU A 109 0.04 -4.88 18.37
N ALA A 110 0.62 -5.67 19.27
CA ALA A 110 0.36 -5.48 20.68
C ALA A 110 0.76 -4.02 20.93
N GLU A 111 -0.23 -3.14 21.06
CA GLU A 111 -0.01 -1.75 21.40
C GLU A 111 0.71 -1.78 22.74
N ARG A 112 2.04 -1.71 22.72
CA ARG A 112 2.81 -1.44 23.93
C ARG A 112 2.56 0.02 24.21
N THR A 113 1.67 0.27 25.16
CA THR A 113 1.43 1.62 25.62
C THR A 113 2.72 2.14 26.26
N LEU A 114 2.89 3.47 26.30
CA LEU A 114 4.00 4.07 27.04
C LEU A 114 4.01 3.58 28.50
N ALA A 115 2.85 3.28 29.08
CA ALA A 115 2.75 2.68 30.41
C ALA A 115 3.37 1.27 30.46
N ASP A 116 3.15 0.43 29.45
CA ASP A 116 3.79 -0.90 29.35
C ASP A 116 5.31 -0.79 29.24
N GLU A 117 5.81 0.23 28.54
CA GLU A 117 7.24 0.49 28.43
C GLU A 117 7.85 0.98 29.75
N ILE A 118 7.17 1.90 30.44
CA ILE A 118 7.58 2.43 31.74
C ILE A 118 7.60 1.30 32.79
N CYS A 119 6.56 0.48 32.86
CA CYS A 119 6.48 -0.65 33.79
C CYS A 119 7.59 -1.68 33.51
N ALA A 120 7.86 -2.01 32.24
CA ALA A 120 8.94 -2.92 31.88
C ALA A 120 10.32 -2.37 32.28
N ALA A 121 10.55 -1.07 32.08
CA ALA A 121 11.80 -0.41 32.47
C ALA A 121 12.00 -0.38 34.00
N ALA A 122 10.94 -0.12 34.77
CA ALA A 122 10.99 -0.10 36.23
C ALA A 122 11.36 -1.48 36.81
N LEU A 123 10.77 -2.56 36.28
CA LEU A 123 11.07 -3.93 36.71
C LEU A 123 12.53 -4.33 36.42
N GLN A 124 13.11 -3.91 35.29
CA GLN A 124 14.52 -4.17 34.97
C GLN A 124 15.49 -3.46 35.92
N GLN A 125 15.18 -2.23 36.36
CA GLN A 125 16.01 -1.49 37.31
C GLN A 125 15.99 -2.14 38.70
N GLN A 126 14.83 -2.64 39.15
CA GLN A 126 14.71 -3.35 40.42
C GLN A 126 15.52 -4.65 40.45
N GLY A 127 15.54 -5.40 39.34
CA GLY A 127 16.37 -6.59 39.20
C GLY A 127 17.87 -6.29 39.25
N ARG A 128 18.32 -5.19 38.64
CA ARG A 128 19.72 -4.75 38.68
C ARG A 128 20.15 -4.24 40.07
N ALA A 129 19.29 -3.48 40.75
CA ALA A 129 19.54 -3.01 42.11
C ALA A 129 19.65 -4.19 43.10
N ALA A 130 18.78 -5.20 42.98
CA ALA A 130 18.83 -6.41 43.80
C ALA A 130 20.08 -7.28 43.52
N ALA A 131 20.58 -7.28 42.28
CA ALA A 131 21.80 -8.00 41.90
C ALA A 131 23.10 -7.29 42.33
N SER A 132 23.09 -5.96 42.45
CA SER A 132 24.25 -5.16 42.88
C SER A 132 24.43 -5.08 44.40
N ALA A 133 23.46 -5.56 45.18
CA ALA A 133 23.47 -5.57 46.65
C ALA A 133 23.98 -6.89 47.25
N ARG A 134 24.56 -7.78 46.43
CA ARG A 134 25.27 -9.00 46.84
C ARG A 134 26.76 -8.86 46.55
#